data_AF-A0AA88M2M2-F1
#
_entry.id   AF-A0AA88M2M2-F1
#
_cell.length_a   1.000
_cell.length_b   1.000
_cell.length_c   1.000
_cell.angle_alpha   90.00
_cell.angle_beta   90.00
_cell.angle_gamma   90.00
#
_symmetry.space_group_name_H-M   'P 1'
#
loop_
_entity.id
_entity.type
_entity.pdbx_description
1 polymer ?
#
loop_
_entity_poly.entity_id
_entity_poly.type
_entity_poly.pdbx_seq_one_letter_code
_entity_poly.pdbx_strand_id
1 'polypeptide(L)'
;MDVLEKTHRSPRTKDCAEIFPKMFLDIHNSCVTSKLRDFIYVLENLPTEHCRTRPRIALLKRKIRSLFEIISRACYRDLVFLTNDCEALDTGISQPRYMEDTLQLLEETI
;
A
#
# COMPACT_ATOMS: atom_id res chain seq x y z
N MET A 1 10.87 2.16 3.08
CA MET A 1 10.46 1.10 2.13
C MET A 1 11.46 0.98 0.97
N ASP A 2 12.72 0.69 1.26
CA ASP A 2 13.80 0.69 0.27
C ASP A 2 13.70 -0.48 -0.74
N VAL A 3 13.17 -1.63 -0.31
CA VAL A 3 13.07 -2.83 -1.17
C VAL A 3 12.03 -2.68 -2.28
N LEU A 4 10.86 -2.08 -1.99
CA LEU A 4 9.80 -1.89 -3.00
C LEU A 4 10.27 -0.91 -4.08
N GLU A 5 10.80 0.24 -3.68
CA GLU A 5 11.36 1.24 -4.59
C GLU A 5 12.50 0.66 -5.45
N LYS A 6 13.44 -0.08 -4.84
CA LYS A 6 14.50 -0.79 -5.58
C LYS A 6 13.97 -1.84 -6.54
N THR A 7 12.82 -2.44 -6.23
CA THR A 7 12.18 -3.44 -7.09
C THR A 7 11.63 -2.80 -8.36
N HIS A 8 10.97 -1.64 -8.24
CA HIS A 8 10.48 -0.89 -9.39
C HIS A 8 11.59 -0.24 -10.23
N ARG A 9 12.69 0.20 -9.59
CA ARG A 9 13.80 0.87 -10.31
C ARG A 9 14.81 -0.05 -10.96
N SER A 10 14.97 -1.28 -10.45
CA SER A 10 16.02 -2.17 -10.95
C SER A 10 15.65 -2.74 -12.32
N PRO A 11 16.52 -2.65 -13.34
CA PRO A 11 16.27 -3.24 -14.66
C PRO A 11 15.97 -4.74 -14.64
N ARG A 12 16.40 -5.44 -13.59
CA ARG A 12 16.20 -6.89 -13.43
C ARG A 12 14.82 -7.26 -12.89
N THR A 13 14.10 -6.31 -12.31
CA THR A 13 12.82 -6.56 -11.63
C THR A 13 11.73 -5.56 -12.00
N LYS A 14 12.03 -4.50 -12.75
CA LYS A 14 11.07 -3.47 -13.14
C LYS A 14 9.87 -4.08 -13.90
N ASP A 15 10.12 -4.96 -14.87
CA ASP A 15 9.06 -5.59 -15.68
C ASP A 15 8.18 -6.51 -14.81
N CYS A 16 8.79 -7.22 -13.85
CA CYS A 16 8.06 -8.02 -12.87
C CYS A 16 7.20 -7.17 -11.91
N ALA A 17 7.57 -5.91 -11.72
CA ALA A 17 6.95 -5.00 -10.75
C ALA A 17 5.84 -4.14 -11.36
N GLU A 18 5.65 -4.16 -12.68
CA GLU A 18 4.63 -3.35 -13.36
C GLU A 18 3.21 -3.69 -12.90
N ILE A 19 2.96 -4.96 -12.54
CA ILE A 19 1.66 -5.42 -12.07
C ILE A 19 1.48 -5.28 -10.56
N PHE A 20 2.50 -4.81 -9.82
CA PHE A 20 2.38 -4.64 -8.39
C PHE A 20 1.43 -3.48 -8.08
N PRO A 21 0.49 -3.67 -7.15
CA PRO A 21 -0.38 -2.58 -6.76
C PRO A 21 0.46 -1.47 -6.12
N LYS A 22 0.10 -0.22 -6.41
CA LYS A 22 0.61 0.90 -5.65
C LYS A 22 0.10 0.75 -4.21
N MET A 23 0.96 1.07 -3.26
CA MET A 23 0.58 1.01 -1.86
C MET A 23 1.34 2.06 -1.06
N PHE A 24 0.57 2.97 -0.47
CA PHE A 24 1.01 3.88 0.58
C PHE A 24 0.64 3.23 1.91
N LEU A 25 1.62 3.10 2.80
CA LEU A 25 1.42 2.44 4.07
C LEU A 25 0.94 3.45 5.12
N ASP A 26 -0.33 3.34 5.49
CA ASP A 26 -0.88 3.96 6.69
C ASP A 26 -1.45 2.87 7.60
N ILE A 27 -0.77 2.61 8.72
CA ILE A 27 -1.22 1.59 9.68
C ILE A 27 -2.46 2.03 10.46
N HIS A 28 -2.75 3.33 10.50
CA HIS A 28 -3.92 3.91 11.13
C HIS A 28 -5.12 3.97 10.17
N ASN A 29 -4.99 3.43 8.96
CA ASN A 29 -6.10 3.27 8.04
C ASN A 29 -6.73 1.88 8.21
N SER A 30 -8.05 1.81 8.39
CA SER A 30 -8.76 0.54 8.59
C SER A 30 -8.62 -0.43 7.41
N CYS A 31 -8.33 0.07 6.21
CA CYS A 31 -8.21 -0.72 4.99
C CYS A 31 -6.83 -1.37 4.81
N VAL A 32 -5.83 -1.04 5.66
CA VAL A 32 -4.43 -1.45 5.47
C VAL A 32 -4.26 -2.97 5.40
N THR A 33 -5.00 -3.72 6.23
CA THR A 33 -4.90 -5.18 6.25
C THR A 33 -5.45 -5.80 4.98
N SER A 34 -6.52 -5.24 4.41
CA SER A 34 -7.06 -5.68 3.12
C SER A 34 -6.03 -5.42 2.01
N LYS A 35 -5.43 -4.23 2.00
CA LYS A 35 -4.47 -3.87 0.96
C LYS A 35 -3.21 -4.73 0.99
N LEU A 36 -2.74 -5.11 2.18
CA LEU A 36 -1.65 -6.07 2.31
C LEU A 36 -2.01 -7.46 1.77
N ARG A 37 -3.25 -7.93 1.96
CA ARG A 37 -3.71 -9.21 1.38
C ARG A 37 -3.70 -9.16 -0.14
N ASP A 38 -4.19 -8.07 -0.74
CA ASP A 38 -4.18 -7.89 -2.19
C ASP A 38 -2.75 -7.90 -2.74
N PHE A 39 -1.83 -7.21 -2.07
CA PHE A 39 -0.41 -7.21 -2.44
C PHE A 39 0.20 -8.61 -2.35
N ILE A 40 -0.09 -9.36 -1.28
CA ILE A 40 0.36 -10.75 -1.12
C ILE A 40 -0.20 -11.63 -2.25
N TYR A 41 -1.48 -11.49 -2.57
CA TYR A 41 -2.13 -12.24 -3.62
C TYR A 41 -1.45 -12.02 -4.98
N VAL A 42 -1.14 -10.77 -5.33
CA VAL A 42 -0.41 -10.46 -6.58
C VAL A 42 0.98 -11.08 -6.57
N LEU A 43 1.73 -10.97 -5.47
CA LEU A 43 3.07 -11.55 -5.36
C LEU A 43 3.06 -13.10 -5.42
N GLU A 44 1.99 -13.74 -4.98
CA GLU A 44 1.82 -15.19 -5.06
C GLU A 44 1.44 -15.67 -6.45
N ASN A 45 0.71 -14.85 -7.20
CA ASN A 45 0.11 -15.21 -8.48
C ASN A 45 0.75 -14.48 -9.67
N LEU A 46 2.01 -14.05 -9.55
CA LEU A 46 2.77 -13.45 -10.66
C LEU A 46 2.71 -14.33 -11.91
N PRO A 47 2.36 -13.82 -13.11
CA PRO A 47 2.14 -14.65 -14.29
C PRO A 47 3.42 -15.36 -14.77
N THR A 48 4.58 -14.72 -14.60
CA THR A 48 5.87 -15.25 -15.05
C THR A 48 6.58 -15.98 -13.91
N GLU A 49 6.88 -17.27 -14.10
CA GLU A 49 7.63 -18.08 -13.13
C GLU A 49 8.98 -17.44 -12.77
N HIS A 50 9.67 -16.89 -13.78
CA HIS A 50 10.92 -16.19 -13.59
C HIS A 50 10.84 -15.01 -12.61
N CYS A 51 9.71 -14.28 -12.59
CA CYS A 51 9.49 -13.19 -11.65
C CYS A 51 9.31 -13.69 -10.22
N ARG A 52 8.64 -14.84 -10.02
CA ARG A 52 8.43 -15.46 -8.71
C ARG A 52 9.75 -15.87 -8.04
N THR A 53 10.71 -16.34 -8.84
CA THR A 53 11.99 -16.86 -8.34
C THR A 53 13.08 -15.78 -8.19
N ARG A 54 12.84 -14.55 -8.66
CA ARG A 54 13.79 -13.45 -8.47
C ARG A 54 14.03 -13.18 -6.98
N PRO A 55 15.29 -13.14 -6.50
CA PRO A 55 15.59 -12.98 -5.06
C PRO A 55 14.97 -11.75 -4.41
N ARG A 56 14.91 -10.63 -5.15
CA ARG A 56 14.33 -9.38 -4.64
C ARG A 56 12.81 -9.45 -4.53
N ILE A 57 12.14 -10.14 -5.46
CA ILE A 57 10.69 -10.38 -5.39
C ILE A 57 10.36 -11.32 -4.22
N ALA A 58 11.15 -12.38 -4.05
CA ALA A 58 11.01 -13.28 -2.89
C ALA A 58 11.23 -12.55 -1.55
N LEU A 59 12.22 -11.64 -1.48
CA LEU A 59 12.45 -10.80 -0.31
C LEU A 59 11.28 -9.84 -0.05
N LEU A 60 10.76 -9.20 -1.10
CA LEU A 60 9.59 -8.32 -1.00
C LEU A 60 8.37 -9.09 -0.46
N LYS A 61 8.09 -10.28 -1.00
CA LYS A 61 7.02 -11.18 -0.51
C LYS A 61 7.16 -11.50 0.97
N ARG A 62 8.38 -11.82 1.44
CA ARG A 62 8.63 -12.08 2.87
C ARG A 62 8.38 -10.84 3.73
N LYS A 63 8.82 -9.66 3.28
CA LYS A 63 8.62 -8.40 4.02
C LYS A 63 7.15 -8.01 4.11
N ILE A 64 6.40 -8.10 3.02
CA ILE A 64 4.96 -7.79 3.01
C ILE A 64 4.19 -8.78 3.90
N ARG A 65 4.50 -10.09 3.82
CA ARG A 65 3.88 -11.08 4.71
C ARG A 65 4.17 -10.83 6.18
N SER A 66 5.42 -10.54 6.52
CA SER A 66 5.81 -10.22 7.89
C SER A 66 5.09 -8.97 8.40
N LEU A 67 4.94 -7.93 7.57
CA LEU A 67 4.17 -6.74 7.91
C LEU A 67 2.69 -7.07 8.14
N PHE A 68 2.09 -7.88 7.26
CA PHE A 68 0.71 -8.35 7.43
C PHE A 68 0.53 -9.12 8.74
N GLU A 69 1.44 -10.03 9.08
CA GLU A 69 1.40 -10.78 10.34
C GLU A 69 1.56 -9.88 11.56
N ILE A 70 2.48 -8.91 11.52
CA ILE A 70 2.66 -7.94 12.60
C ILE A 70 1.36 -7.16 12.84
N ILE A 71 0.77 -6.58 11.78
CA ILE A 71 -0.44 -5.76 11.90
C ILE A 71 -1.65 -6.63 12.31
N SER A 72 -1.85 -7.77 11.66
CA SER A 72 -3.05 -8.58 11.86
C SER A 72 -3.02 -9.46 13.11
N ARG A 73 -1.85 -9.70 13.72
CA ARG A 73 -1.71 -10.57 14.89
C ARG A 73 -1.10 -9.85 16.08
N ALA A 74 0.10 -9.30 15.91
CA ALA A 74 0.83 -8.69 17.02
C ALA A 74 0.17 -7.38 17.48
N CYS A 75 -0.24 -6.53 16.53
CA CYS A 75 -0.83 -5.22 16.81
C CYS A 75 -2.36 -5.21 16.81
N TYR A 76 -3.03 -6.35 16.59
CA TYR A 76 -4.48 -6.39 16.34
C TYR A 76 -5.33 -5.65 17.39
N ARG A 77 -4.94 -5.72 18.67
CA ARG A 77 -5.65 -5.05 19.78
C ARG A 77 -5.13 -3.64 20.08
N ASP A 78 -3.95 -3.29 19.58
CA ASP A 78 -3.27 -2.03 19.85
C ASP A 78 -3.44 -1.02 18.71
N LEU A 79 -3.94 -1.48 17.56
CA LEU A 79 -4.21 -0.66 16.39
C LEU A 79 -5.41 0.27 16.64
N VAL A 80 -5.16 1.57 16.50
CA VAL A 80 -6.18 2.60 16.46
C VAL A 80 -6.29 3.10 15.03
N PHE A 81 -7.47 2.93 14.44
CA PHE A 81 -7.77 3.44 13.12
C PHE A 81 -8.30 4.87 13.21
N LEU A 82 -7.64 5.78 12.50
CA LEU A 82 -7.97 7.21 12.43
C LEU A 82 -8.75 7.56 11.16
N THR A 83 -8.67 6.71 10.13
CA THR A 83 -9.31 6.93 8.84
C THR A 83 -9.75 5.60 8.20
N ASN A 84 -10.75 5.67 7.34
CA ASN A 84 -11.25 4.60 6.48
C ASN A 84 -11.14 4.94 4.98
N ASP A 85 -10.38 5.98 4.63
CA ASP A 85 -10.12 6.38 3.25
C ASP A 85 -9.20 5.36 2.57
N CYS A 86 -9.78 4.29 2.02
CA CYS A 86 -9.01 3.25 1.36
C CYS A 86 -8.29 3.76 0.10
N GLU A 87 -8.82 4.79 -0.57
CA GLU A 87 -8.23 5.37 -1.79
C GLU A 87 -6.90 6.05 -1.50
N ALA A 88 -6.73 6.62 -0.29
CA ALA A 88 -5.46 7.15 0.17
C ALA A 88 -4.33 6.10 0.17
N LEU A 89 -4.65 4.82 0.38
CA LEU A 89 -3.65 3.74 0.32
C LEU A 89 -3.18 3.45 -1.10
N ASP A 90 -3.96 3.83 -2.12
CA ASP A 90 -3.60 3.68 -3.53
C ASP A 90 -2.90 4.92 -4.10
N THR A 91 -3.36 6.11 -3.68
CA THR A 91 -2.96 7.40 -4.25
C THR A 91 -1.93 8.14 -3.42
N GLY A 92 -1.86 7.87 -2.12
CA GLY A 92 -1.07 8.62 -1.15
C GLY A 92 -1.71 9.95 -0.75
N ILE A 93 -2.97 10.19 -1.15
CA ILE A 93 -3.71 11.41 -0.89
C ILE A 93 -4.88 11.08 0.04
N SER A 94 -4.87 11.62 1.26
CA SER A 94 -5.95 11.46 2.23
C SER A 94 -7.01 12.55 2.11
N GLN A 95 -8.29 12.17 2.25
CA GLN A 95 -9.40 13.11 2.44
C GLN A 95 -9.41 13.74 3.85
N PRO A 96 -9.95 14.96 4.02
CA PRO A 96 -10.53 15.83 3.01
C PRO A 96 -9.46 16.50 2.12
N ARG A 97 -9.75 16.64 0.82
CA ARG A 97 -8.98 17.55 -0.05
C ARG A 97 -9.38 18.99 0.33
N TYR A 98 -8.79 19.52 1.40
CA TYR A 98 -9.10 20.86 1.93
C TYR A 98 -8.99 22.01 0.90
N MET A 99 -8.47 21.77 -0.30
CA MET A 99 -8.41 22.79 -1.36
C MET A 99 -9.71 22.95 -2.15
N GLU A 100 -10.63 21.97 -2.15
CA GLU A 100 -11.90 22.05 -2.91
C GLU A 100 -13.08 22.51 -2.04
N ASP A 101 -13.14 22.12 -0.75
CA ASP A 101 -14.26 22.45 0.14
C ASP A 101 -14.12 23.79 0.88
N THR A 102 -12.92 24.40 0.92
CA THR A 102 -12.76 25.70 1.60
C THR A 102 -13.34 26.86 0.79
N LEU A 103 -13.53 26.70 -0.53
CA LEU A 103 -14.07 27.77 -1.37
C LEU A 103 -15.59 27.96 -1.23
N GLN A 104 -16.33 26.95 -0.76
CA GLN A 104 -17.79 27.08 -0.55
C GLN A 104 -18.16 27.76 0.77
N LEU A 105 -17.26 27.85 1.74
CA LEU A 105 -17.54 28.47 3.04
C LEU A 105 -17.31 30.00 3.06
N LEU A 106 -16.84 30.58 1.96
CA LEU A 106 -16.50 32.01 1.85
C LEU A 106 -17.52 32.84 1.04
N GLU A 107 -18.59 32.24 0.52
CA GLU A 107 -19.59 32.95 -0.31
C GLU A 107 -20.86 33.40 0.44
N GLU A 108 -20.95 33.24 1.76
CA GLU A 108 -22.05 33.79 2.55
C GLU A 108 -21.55 34.75 3.65
N THR A 109 -21.03 35.92 3.25
CA THR A 109 -21.28 37.19 3.95
C THR A 109 -20.76 38.38 3.15
N ILE A 110 -21.66 39.04 2.41
CA ILE A 110 -22.09 40.46 2.53
C ILE A 110 -23.12 40.73 1.43
#